data_AF-A0AAJ2VC12-F1
#
_entry.id   AF-A0AAJ2VC12-F1
#
_cell.length_a   1.000
_cell.length_b   1.000
_cell.length_c   1.000
_cell.angle_alpha   90.00
_cell.angle_beta   90.00
_cell.angle_gamma   90.00
#
_symmetry.space_group_name_H-M   'P 1'
#
loop_
_entity.id
_entity.type
_entity.pdbx_description
1 polymer ?
#
loop_
_entity_poly.entity_id
_entity_poly.type
_entity_poly.pdbx_seq_one_letter_code
_entity_poly.pdbx_strand_id
1 'polypeptide(L)'
;MTQVKTCTKCQVDQPLENFWNEKRGKFGKQAKCKRCVALIQKEYWNIPGKKEALAERQKQSYIARRDEKRAIEGWQPPQPIVEKRCGMCSVTKPLADFHAHKNGGGGVGARCKECARKVSREWREMNKERSRQRFVDFMSRNPEKAAEYAAAHWRRNKDNALYRLTAWMRTAIRRSLLSKNGRRTFEIFGFTSDELRIHLEKQFLPGMSWENFGKWHIDHVQPISSFCISGPDDPGIRSAWGLPNLRPLWAADNLKKRDKRTHLL
;
A
#
# COMPACT_ATOMS: atom_id res chain seq x y z
N MET A 1 33.27 -24.46 -68.08
CA MET A 1 32.26 -25.17 -67.26
C MET A 1 32.39 -24.68 -65.82
N THR A 2 31.29 -24.31 -65.16
CA THR A 2 31.29 -23.96 -63.73
C THR A 2 31.63 -25.20 -62.90
N GLN A 3 32.60 -25.09 -61.98
CA GLN A 3 32.99 -26.21 -61.13
C GLN A 3 31.85 -26.51 -60.14
N VAL A 4 31.40 -27.77 -60.12
CA VAL A 4 30.31 -28.24 -59.26
C VAL A 4 30.79 -29.28 -58.26
N LYS A 5 30.05 -29.42 -57.16
CA LYS A 5 30.29 -30.41 -56.10
C LYS A 5 28.98 -31.02 -55.64
N THR A 6 28.97 -32.33 -55.47
CA THR A 6 27.83 -33.09 -54.95
C THR A 6 27.68 -32.87 -53.44
N CYS A 7 26.49 -32.45 -53.01
CA CYS A 7 26.19 -32.35 -51.58
C CYS A 7 25.95 -33.74 -50.96
N THR A 8 26.66 -34.07 -49.88
CA THR A 8 26.52 -35.38 -49.21
C THR A 8 25.20 -35.59 -48.45
N LYS A 9 24.35 -34.55 -48.32
CA LYS A 9 23.05 -34.64 -47.64
C LYS A 9 21.88 -34.78 -48.62
N CYS A 10 21.82 -33.96 -49.66
CA CYS A 10 20.74 -34.03 -50.66
C CYS A 10 21.14 -34.74 -51.96
N GLN A 11 22.40 -35.11 -52.12
CA GLN A 11 22.95 -35.81 -53.30
C GLN A 11 22.73 -35.06 -54.63
N VAL A 12 22.66 -33.72 -54.58
CA VAL A 12 22.52 -32.85 -55.76
C VAL A 12 23.85 -32.14 -56.03
N ASP A 13 24.25 -32.09 -57.31
CA ASP A 13 25.38 -31.31 -57.78
C ASP A 13 25.05 -29.82 -57.77
N GLN A 14 25.86 -29.04 -57.05
CA GLN A 14 25.67 -27.60 -56.94
C GLN A 14 26.98 -26.84 -57.18
N PRO A 15 26.89 -25.58 -57.66
CA PRO A 15 28.04 -24.68 -57.72
C PRO A 15 28.77 -24.56 -56.37
N LEU A 16 30.09 -24.41 -56.40
CA LEU A 16 30.93 -24.33 -55.18
C LEU A 16 30.56 -23.17 -54.23
N GLU A 17 29.91 -22.12 -54.73
CA GLU A 17 29.39 -21.00 -53.92
C GLU A 17 28.25 -21.41 -52.97
N ASN A 18 27.56 -22.51 -53.27
CA ASN A 18 26.51 -23.07 -52.43
C ASN A 18 27.05 -23.91 -51.28
N PHE A 19 28.37 -23.90 -51.07
CA PHE A 19 29.04 -24.57 -49.96
C PHE A 19 29.85 -23.55 -49.16
N TRP A 20 29.91 -23.72 -47.83
CA TRP A 20 30.79 -22.94 -46.98
C TRP A 20 32.25 -23.35 -47.19
N ASN A 21 33.17 -22.42 -46.94
CA ASN A 21 34.61 -22.68 -47.05
C ASN A 21 35.10 -23.58 -45.92
N GLU A 22 35.95 -24.56 -46.24
CA GLU A 22 36.58 -25.45 -45.28
C GLU A 22 37.98 -25.81 -45.75
N LYS A 23 39.01 -25.43 -44.97
CA LYS A 23 40.42 -25.51 -45.37
C LYS A 23 40.86 -26.93 -45.77
N ARG A 24 40.29 -27.97 -45.15
CA ARG A 24 40.61 -29.38 -45.42
C ARG A 24 39.59 -30.09 -46.32
N GLY A 25 38.60 -29.36 -46.82
CA GLY A 25 37.53 -29.93 -47.65
C GLY A 25 37.94 -30.08 -49.11
N LYS A 26 37.37 -31.06 -49.82
CA LYS A 26 37.53 -31.19 -51.28
C LYS A 26 37.08 -29.90 -51.98
N PHE A 27 37.94 -29.33 -52.81
CA PHE A 27 37.80 -28.00 -53.44
C PHE A 27 37.76 -26.81 -52.45
N GLY A 28 38.28 -26.98 -51.23
CA GLY A 28 38.21 -25.94 -50.19
C GLY A 28 36.80 -25.70 -49.65
N LYS A 29 35.88 -26.65 -49.86
CA LYS A 29 34.44 -26.52 -49.54
C LYS A 29 33.96 -27.65 -48.63
N GLN A 30 33.03 -27.31 -47.74
CA GLN A 30 32.31 -28.25 -46.88
C GLN A 30 31.57 -29.32 -47.70
N ALA A 31 31.36 -30.51 -47.11
CA ALA A 31 30.67 -31.62 -47.77
C ALA A 31 29.17 -31.40 -48.03
N LYS A 32 28.52 -30.55 -47.21
CA LYS A 32 27.07 -30.26 -47.29
C LYS A 32 26.83 -28.86 -47.84
N CYS A 33 25.81 -28.69 -48.68
CA CYS A 33 25.45 -27.37 -49.20
C CYS A 33 24.84 -26.49 -48.09
N LYS A 34 24.90 -25.18 -48.27
CA LYS A 34 24.39 -24.16 -47.34
C LYS A 34 22.94 -24.43 -46.94
N ARG A 35 22.09 -24.81 -47.90
CA ARG A 35 20.68 -25.17 -47.65
C ARG A 35 20.56 -26.35 -46.69
N CYS A 36 21.28 -27.44 -46.94
CA CYS A 36 21.26 -28.62 -46.07
C CYS A 36 21.81 -28.31 -44.68
N VAL A 37 22.87 -27.49 -44.57
CA VAL A 37 23.39 -27.04 -43.28
C VAL A 37 22.33 -26.23 -42.53
N ALA A 38 21.63 -25.30 -43.20
CA ALA A 38 20.57 -24.50 -42.60
C ALA A 38 19.40 -25.36 -42.09
N LEU A 39 18.98 -26.38 -42.86
CA LEU A 39 17.94 -27.33 -42.43
C LEU A 39 18.36 -28.13 -41.19
N ILE A 40 19.58 -28.67 -41.19
CA ILE A 40 20.13 -29.41 -40.04
C ILE A 40 20.22 -28.50 -38.80
N GLN A 41 20.66 -27.25 -38.98
CA GLN A 41 20.72 -26.29 -37.89
C GLN A 41 19.33 -25.95 -37.36
N LYS A 42 18.34 -25.78 -38.24
CA LYS A 42 16.93 -25.58 -37.87
C LYS A 42 16.39 -26.78 -37.08
N GLU A 43 16.61 -28.01 -37.57
CA GLU A 43 16.24 -29.25 -36.85
C GLU A 43 16.90 -29.30 -35.48
N TYR A 44 18.21 -29.04 -35.38
CA TYR A 44 18.95 -29.03 -34.13
C TYR A 44 18.38 -28.05 -33.10
N TRP A 45 18.05 -26.81 -33.52
CA TRP A 45 17.48 -25.80 -32.63
C TRP A 45 15.99 -26.00 -32.32
N ASN A 46 15.28 -26.76 -33.14
CA ASN A 46 13.87 -27.11 -32.93
C ASN A 46 13.68 -28.27 -31.95
N ILE A 47 14.75 -28.97 -31.55
CA ILE A 47 14.68 -30.00 -30.51
C ILE A 47 14.16 -29.34 -29.21
N PRO A 48 13.05 -29.82 -28.63
CA PRO A 48 12.53 -29.28 -27.38
C PRO A 48 13.59 -29.30 -26.27
N GLY A 49 13.73 -28.20 -25.53
CA GLY A 49 14.70 -28.10 -24.44
C GLY A 49 16.15 -27.84 -24.88
N LYS A 50 16.44 -27.71 -26.18
CA LYS A 50 17.83 -27.60 -26.67
C LYS A 50 18.53 -26.32 -26.22
N LYS A 51 17.81 -25.20 -26.25
CA LYS A 51 18.34 -23.89 -25.87
C LYS A 51 18.62 -23.85 -24.38
N GLU A 52 17.72 -24.42 -23.60
CA GLU A 52 17.81 -24.58 -22.15
C GLU A 52 19.01 -25.45 -21.77
N ALA A 53 19.18 -26.61 -22.41
CA ALA A 53 20.32 -27.49 -22.18
C ALA A 53 21.67 -26.83 -22.53
N LEU A 54 21.72 -26.04 -23.61
CA LEU A 54 22.92 -25.29 -23.98
C LEU A 54 23.21 -24.19 -22.95
N ALA A 55 22.20 -23.43 -22.53
CA ALA A 55 22.33 -22.38 -21.53
C ALA A 55 22.80 -22.94 -20.17
N GLU A 56 22.25 -24.07 -19.75
CA GLU A 56 22.65 -24.74 -18.50
C GLU A 56 24.10 -25.22 -18.57
N ARG A 57 24.53 -25.83 -19.69
CA ARG A 57 25.94 -26.22 -19.90
C ARG A 57 26.89 -25.01 -19.83
N GLN A 58 26.51 -23.92 -20.49
CA GLN A 58 27.31 -22.69 -20.48
C GLN A 58 27.41 -22.10 -19.07
N LYS A 59 26.30 -22.08 -18.32
CA LYS A 59 26.24 -21.66 -16.92
C LYS A 59 27.13 -22.53 -16.04
N GLN A 60 27.08 -23.86 -16.18
CA GLN A 60 27.95 -24.79 -15.44
C GLN A 60 29.42 -24.56 -15.73
N SER A 61 29.80 -24.42 -17.01
CA SER A 61 31.18 -24.10 -17.41
C SER A 61 31.68 -22.76 -16.86
N TYR A 62 30.80 -21.75 -16.81
CA TYR A 62 31.12 -20.46 -16.20
C TYR A 62 31.32 -20.58 -14.68
N ILE A 63 30.42 -21.28 -13.98
CA ILE A 63 30.50 -21.51 -12.52
C ILE A 63 31.80 -22.25 -12.18
N ALA A 64 32.11 -23.34 -12.90
CA ALA A 64 33.33 -24.11 -12.68
C ALA A 64 34.60 -23.25 -12.81
N ARG A 65 34.73 -22.48 -13.89
CA ARG A 65 35.89 -21.58 -14.10
C ARG A 65 35.97 -20.48 -13.04
N ARG A 66 34.83 -19.91 -12.63
CA ARG A 66 34.77 -18.90 -11.57
C ARG A 66 35.23 -19.49 -10.23
N ASP A 67 34.78 -20.69 -9.91
CA ASP A 67 35.06 -21.33 -8.63
C ASP A 67 36.51 -21.86 -8.57
N GLU A 68 37.05 -22.36 -9.68
CA GLU A 68 38.48 -22.68 -9.84
C GLU A 68 39.35 -21.43 -9.62
N LYS A 69 39.02 -20.30 -10.27
CA LYS A 69 39.72 -19.04 -10.08
C LYS A 69 39.68 -18.57 -8.62
N ARG A 70 38.50 -18.63 -7.98
CA ARG A 70 38.33 -18.29 -6.56
C ARG A 70 39.18 -19.17 -5.64
N ALA A 71 39.31 -20.46 -5.95
CA ALA A 71 40.15 -21.38 -5.19
C ALA A 71 41.63 -21.01 -5.30
N ILE A 72 42.12 -20.70 -6.51
CA ILE A 72 43.50 -20.26 -6.76
C ILE A 72 43.80 -18.95 -6.02
N GLU A 73 42.86 -18.00 -6.05
CA GLU A 73 43.01 -16.68 -5.42
C GLU A 73 42.76 -16.70 -3.89
N GLY A 74 42.41 -17.85 -3.31
CA GLY A 74 42.07 -17.94 -1.88
C GLY A 74 40.87 -17.07 -1.49
N TRP A 75 39.94 -16.83 -2.43
CA TRP A 75 38.80 -15.94 -2.22
C TRP A 75 37.90 -16.46 -1.11
N GLN A 76 37.61 -15.61 -0.13
CA GLN A 76 36.62 -15.88 0.90
C GLN A 76 35.37 -15.02 0.69
N PRO A 77 34.16 -15.56 0.94
CA PRO A 77 32.95 -14.79 0.84
C PRO A 77 32.94 -13.66 1.88
N PRO A 78 32.41 -12.49 1.53
CA PRO A 78 32.25 -11.42 2.49
C PRO A 78 31.32 -11.88 3.60
N GLN A 79 31.64 -11.49 4.84
CA GLN A 79 30.80 -11.79 5.99
C GLN A 79 29.39 -11.18 5.80
N PRO A 80 28.32 -11.86 6.27
CA PRO A 80 26.97 -11.33 6.18
C PRO A 80 26.87 -9.98 6.88
N ILE A 81 26.34 -8.98 6.16
CA ILE A 81 26.02 -7.69 6.78
C ILE A 81 24.83 -7.90 7.70
N VAL A 82 25.00 -7.74 9.01
CA VAL A 82 23.93 -7.88 10.01
C VAL A 82 23.38 -6.54 10.48
N GLU A 83 24.16 -5.48 10.29
CA GLU A 83 23.83 -4.12 10.67
C GLU A 83 24.32 -3.10 9.65
N LYS A 84 23.71 -1.91 9.69
CA LYS A 84 23.99 -0.85 8.73
C LYS A 84 23.79 0.51 9.37
N ARG A 85 24.66 1.46 8.99
CA ARG A 85 24.49 2.88 9.32
C ARG A 85 23.32 3.49 8.55
N CYS A 86 22.36 4.05 9.27
CA CYS A 86 21.24 4.78 8.67
C CYS A 86 21.72 6.06 7.99
N GLY A 87 21.39 6.26 6.72
CA GLY A 87 21.77 7.47 5.95
C GLY A 87 21.03 8.76 6.33
N MET A 88 20.15 8.72 7.34
CA MET A 88 19.43 9.92 7.82
C MET A 88 19.78 10.27 9.26
N CYS A 89 19.76 9.31 10.19
CA CYS A 89 20.16 9.57 11.59
C CYS A 89 21.59 9.18 11.92
N SER A 90 22.34 8.61 10.97
CA SER A 90 23.73 8.18 11.14
C SER A 90 23.99 7.11 12.21
N VAL A 91 22.95 6.55 12.81
CA VAL A 91 23.03 5.46 13.80
C VAL A 91 23.14 4.11 13.09
N THR A 92 24.06 3.26 13.53
CA THR A 92 24.15 1.85 13.13
C THR A 92 23.03 1.06 13.79
N LYS A 93 22.23 0.36 12.99
CA LYS A 93 21.11 -0.47 13.46
C LYS A 93 21.11 -1.82 12.74
N PRO A 94 20.52 -2.87 13.34
CA PRO A 94 20.30 -4.14 12.66
C PRO A 94 19.53 -3.97 11.35
N LEU A 95 19.77 -4.83 10.35
CA LEU A 95 19.03 -4.75 9.07
C LEU A 95 17.51 -4.86 9.24
N ALA A 96 17.04 -5.54 10.29
CA ALA A 96 15.63 -5.63 10.65
C ALA A 96 14.97 -4.26 10.94
N ASP A 97 15.75 -3.23 11.28
CA ASP A 97 15.27 -1.86 11.48
C ASP A 97 15.16 -1.05 10.19
N PHE A 98 15.37 -1.68 9.04
CA PHE A 98 15.24 -1.07 7.72
C PHE A 98 14.13 -1.74 6.92
N HIS A 99 13.60 -1.02 5.93
CA HIS A 99 12.66 -1.61 4.98
C HIS A 99 13.42 -2.41 3.92
N ALA A 100 12.87 -3.55 3.51
CA ALA A 100 13.42 -4.36 2.42
C ALA A 100 13.53 -3.52 1.14
N HIS A 101 14.67 -3.65 0.46
CA HIS A 101 14.93 -2.95 -0.78
C HIS A 101 15.85 -3.78 -1.68
N LYS A 102 15.35 -4.17 -2.85
CA LYS A 102 16.02 -5.09 -3.77
C LYS A 102 17.45 -4.70 -4.14
N ASN A 103 17.74 -3.40 -4.23
CA ASN A 103 19.05 -2.87 -4.62
C ASN A 103 19.82 -2.25 -3.44
N GLY A 104 19.36 -2.48 -2.22
CA GLY A 104 19.98 -1.91 -1.02
C GLY A 104 21.09 -2.81 -0.49
N GLY A 105 22.19 -2.22 0.02
CA GLY A 105 23.21 -2.98 0.74
C GLY A 105 22.58 -3.77 1.90
N GLY A 106 22.83 -5.08 1.95
CA GLY A 106 22.17 -6.02 2.88
C GLY A 106 20.71 -6.33 2.54
N GLY A 107 20.23 -6.00 1.34
CA GLY A 107 18.82 -6.20 0.95
C GLY A 107 17.85 -5.18 1.57
N VAL A 108 18.37 -4.08 2.13
CA VAL A 108 17.56 -3.08 2.84
C VAL A 108 17.86 -1.64 2.44
N GLY A 109 16.86 -0.77 2.61
CA GLY A 109 16.93 0.65 2.25
C GLY A 109 18.03 1.44 2.97
N ALA A 110 18.24 2.69 2.53
CA ALA A 110 19.29 3.56 3.08
C ALA A 110 18.97 4.11 4.48
N ARG A 111 17.67 4.27 4.81
CA ARG A 111 17.20 4.86 6.06
C ARG A 111 16.42 3.85 6.90
N CYS A 112 16.54 3.95 8.23
CA CYS A 112 15.81 3.09 9.15
C CYS A 112 14.30 3.39 9.12
N LYS A 113 13.50 2.44 9.60
CA LYS A 113 12.03 2.51 9.70
C LYS A 113 11.56 3.74 10.47
N GLU A 114 12.27 4.11 11.53
CA GLU A 114 11.95 5.28 12.35
C GLU A 114 12.12 6.59 11.56
N CYS A 115 13.27 6.77 10.91
CA CYS A 115 13.52 7.90 10.01
C CYS A 115 12.50 7.94 8.87
N ALA A 116 12.18 6.80 8.27
CA ALA A 116 11.14 6.70 7.25
C ALA A 116 9.76 7.15 7.78
N ARG A 117 9.37 6.74 8.99
CA ARG A 117 8.12 7.16 9.63
C ARG A 117 8.10 8.66 9.93
N LYS A 118 9.23 9.25 10.34
CA LYS A 118 9.35 10.70 10.58
C LYS A 118 9.08 11.46 9.29
N VAL A 119 9.81 11.15 8.22
CA VAL A 119 9.64 11.80 6.91
C VAL A 119 8.22 11.59 6.37
N SER A 120 7.67 10.38 6.47
CA SER A 120 6.29 10.11 6.04
C SER A 120 5.24 10.87 6.85
N ARG A 121 5.52 11.25 8.09
CA ARG A 121 4.62 12.07 8.91
C ARG A 121 4.69 13.54 8.49
N GLU A 122 5.89 14.07 8.35
CA GLU A 122 6.13 15.44 7.89
C GLU A 122 5.55 15.66 6.50
N TRP A 123 5.77 14.71 5.57
CA TRP A 123 5.19 14.78 4.24
C TRP A 123 3.66 14.79 4.25
N ARG A 124 3.03 13.94 5.10
CA ARG A 124 1.57 13.90 5.25
C ARG A 124 1.00 15.20 5.81
N GLU A 125 1.69 15.84 6.75
CA GLU A 125 1.24 17.12 7.33
C GLU A 125 1.36 18.24 6.30
N MET A 126 2.53 18.38 5.66
CA MET A 126 2.77 19.41 4.63
C MET A 126 1.87 19.25 3.41
N ASN A 127 1.49 18.02 3.06
CA ASN A 127 0.64 17.74 1.89
C ASN A 127 -0.82 17.44 2.25
N LYS A 128 -1.25 17.72 3.49
CA LYS A 128 -2.60 17.42 3.96
C LYS A 128 -3.67 18.06 3.09
N GLU A 129 -3.51 19.34 2.77
CA GLU A 129 -4.45 20.07 1.92
C GLU A 129 -4.42 19.58 0.48
N ARG A 130 -3.23 19.32 -0.05
CA ARG A 130 -3.07 18.75 -1.40
C ARG A 130 -3.75 17.38 -1.53
N SER A 131 -3.63 16.52 -0.52
CA SER A 131 -4.31 15.23 -0.48
C SER A 131 -5.82 15.38 -0.40
N ARG A 132 -6.31 16.34 0.40
CA ARG A 132 -7.74 16.66 0.49
C ARG A 132 -8.27 17.14 -0.85
N GLN A 133 -7.60 18.10 -1.49
CA GLN A 133 -8.01 18.64 -2.78
C GLN A 133 -8.04 17.57 -3.86
N ARG A 134 -7.00 16.72 -3.94
CA ARG A 134 -6.98 15.58 -4.88
C ARG A 134 -8.16 14.64 -4.70
N PHE A 135 -8.57 14.38 -3.46
CA PHE A 135 -9.74 13.56 -3.18
C PHE A 135 -11.03 14.25 -3.64
N VAL A 136 -11.19 15.54 -3.34
CA VAL A 136 -12.34 16.35 -3.81
C VAL A 136 -12.41 16.33 -5.34
N ASP A 137 -11.30 16.63 -6.02
CA ASP A 137 -11.21 16.65 -7.49
C ASP A 137 -11.50 15.26 -8.09
N PHE A 138 -11.01 14.19 -7.47
CA PHE A 138 -11.30 12.83 -7.90
C PHE A 138 -12.79 12.52 -7.80
N MET A 139 -13.41 12.86 -6.67
CA MET A 139 -14.84 12.60 -6.43
C MET A 139 -15.73 13.45 -7.36
N SER A 140 -15.34 14.69 -7.65
CA SER A 140 -16.10 15.55 -8.57
C SER A 140 -16.00 15.10 -10.03
N ARG A 141 -14.82 14.60 -10.45
CA ARG A 141 -14.60 14.10 -11.81
C ARG A 141 -15.13 12.67 -12.03
N ASN A 142 -15.39 11.92 -10.95
CA ASN A 142 -15.86 10.53 -11.01
C ASN A 142 -17.14 10.36 -10.18
N PRO A 143 -18.27 10.95 -10.60
CA PRO A 143 -19.53 10.90 -9.84
C PRO A 143 -20.04 9.48 -9.63
N GLU A 144 -19.83 8.57 -10.59
CA GLU A 144 -20.19 7.16 -10.44
C GLU A 144 -19.41 6.48 -9.30
N LYS A 145 -18.10 6.77 -9.21
CA LYS A 145 -17.27 6.27 -8.10
C LYS A 145 -17.73 6.88 -6.79
N ALA A 146 -18.09 8.16 -6.76
CA ALA A 146 -18.65 8.78 -5.56
C ALA A 146 -19.94 8.08 -5.09
N ALA A 147 -20.84 7.76 -6.02
CA ALA A 147 -22.04 6.99 -5.73
C ALA A 147 -21.72 5.57 -5.25
N GLU A 148 -20.73 4.89 -5.87
CA GLU A 148 -20.25 3.57 -5.43
C GLU A 148 -19.72 3.60 -3.99
N TYR A 149 -18.91 4.60 -3.65
CA TYR A 149 -18.41 4.81 -2.28
C TYR A 149 -19.54 5.05 -1.28
N ALA A 150 -20.50 5.91 -1.62
CA ALA A 150 -21.66 6.19 -0.78
C ALA A 150 -22.53 4.94 -0.57
N ALA A 151 -22.79 4.18 -1.64
CA ALA A 151 -23.53 2.93 -1.59
C ALA A 151 -22.81 1.86 -0.76
N ALA A 152 -21.49 1.72 -0.92
CA ALA A 152 -20.68 0.80 -0.13
C ALA A 152 -20.68 1.18 1.36
N HIS A 153 -20.57 2.48 1.66
CA HIS A 153 -20.66 2.99 3.02
C HIS A 153 -22.05 2.71 3.63
N TRP A 154 -23.13 2.93 2.88
CA TRP A 154 -24.48 2.61 3.33
C TRP A 154 -24.65 1.10 3.56
N ARG A 155 -24.24 0.25 2.61
CA ARG A 155 -24.34 -1.23 2.72
C ARG A 155 -23.64 -1.77 3.96
N ARG A 156 -22.45 -1.26 4.31
CA ARG A 156 -21.72 -1.70 5.51
C ARG A 156 -22.41 -1.34 6.82
N ASN A 157 -23.26 -0.32 6.81
CA ASN A 157 -23.80 0.27 8.03
C ASN A 157 -25.32 0.18 8.16
N LYS A 158 -26.05 -0.23 7.10
CA LYS A 158 -27.51 -0.25 7.07
C LYS A 158 -28.14 -1.12 8.16
N ASP A 159 -27.46 -2.20 8.55
CA ASP A 159 -27.93 -3.14 9.56
C ASP A 159 -27.28 -2.89 10.94
N ASN A 160 -26.36 -1.92 11.05
CA ASN A 160 -25.72 -1.57 12.31
C ASN A 160 -26.63 -0.60 13.10
N ALA A 161 -27.39 -1.14 14.04
CA ALA A 161 -28.32 -0.39 14.88
C ALA A 161 -27.63 0.76 15.65
N LEU A 162 -26.44 0.52 16.20
CA LEU A 162 -25.66 1.54 16.91
C LEU A 162 -25.21 2.66 15.97
N TYR A 163 -24.77 2.32 14.75
CA TYR A 163 -24.43 3.34 13.74
C TYR A 163 -25.66 4.19 13.38
N ARG A 164 -26.82 3.58 13.16
CA ARG A 164 -28.06 4.31 12.82
C ARG A 164 -28.49 5.22 13.96
N LEU A 165 -28.50 4.70 15.18
CA LEU A 165 -28.82 5.45 16.39
C LEU A 165 -27.87 6.64 16.54
N THR A 166 -26.54 6.41 16.49
CA THR A 166 -25.55 7.48 16.65
C THR A 166 -25.62 8.53 15.53
N ALA A 167 -25.89 8.14 14.29
CA ALA A 167 -26.09 9.06 13.17
C ALA A 167 -27.34 9.93 13.33
N TRP A 168 -28.46 9.32 13.75
CA TRP A 168 -29.69 10.02 14.09
C TRP A 168 -29.46 11.00 15.26
N MET A 169 -28.85 10.53 16.35
CA MET A 169 -28.53 11.32 17.55
C MET A 169 -27.71 12.56 17.22
N ARG A 170 -26.61 12.39 16.47
CA ARG A 170 -25.77 13.52 16.03
C ARG A 170 -26.57 14.55 15.24
N THR A 171 -27.44 14.09 14.34
CA THR A 171 -28.25 14.97 13.50
C THR A 171 -29.27 15.73 14.35
N ALA A 172 -29.93 15.04 15.29
CA ALA A 172 -30.97 15.63 16.10
C ALA A 172 -30.44 16.64 17.13
N ILE A 173 -29.34 16.29 17.82
CA ILE A 173 -28.62 17.22 18.69
C ILE A 173 -28.16 18.45 17.88
N ARG A 174 -27.50 18.25 16.74
CA ARG A 174 -27.05 19.38 15.89
C ARG A 174 -28.21 20.30 15.48
N ARG A 175 -29.34 19.73 15.04
CA ARG A 175 -30.51 20.53 14.65
C ARG A 175 -31.06 21.36 15.80
N SER A 176 -31.11 20.81 17.01
CA SER A 176 -31.60 21.53 18.20
C SER A 176 -30.68 22.64 18.68
N LEU A 177 -29.37 22.47 18.51
CA LEU A 177 -28.40 23.51 18.87
C LEU A 177 -28.39 24.65 17.86
N LEU A 178 -28.74 24.38 16.59
CA LEU A 178 -28.75 25.36 15.51
C LEU A 178 -30.13 25.96 15.20
N SER A 179 -31.23 25.39 15.69
CA SER A 179 -32.60 25.85 15.42
C SER A 179 -33.49 25.80 16.66
N LYS A 180 -34.35 26.82 16.84
CA LYS A 180 -35.25 27.00 18.00
C LYS A 180 -36.41 25.99 18.10
N ASN A 181 -36.59 25.08 17.12
CA ASN A 181 -37.76 24.19 17.01
C ASN A 181 -37.48 22.70 17.36
N GLY A 182 -36.44 22.42 18.15
CA GLY A 182 -35.98 21.05 18.47
C GLY A 182 -36.79 20.25 19.51
N ARG A 183 -37.97 20.72 19.93
CA ARG A 183 -38.63 20.29 21.19
C ARG A 183 -38.91 18.78 21.30
N ARG A 184 -39.24 18.09 20.21
CA ARG A 184 -39.65 16.66 20.24
C ARG A 184 -38.52 15.63 20.38
N THR A 185 -37.25 16.00 20.17
CA THR A 185 -36.15 15.00 20.25
C THR A 185 -35.69 14.76 21.68
N PHE A 186 -35.86 15.75 22.56
CA PHE A 186 -35.21 15.81 23.87
C PHE A 186 -35.98 15.12 24.99
N GLU A 187 -37.28 14.89 24.79
CA GLU A 187 -38.13 14.10 25.70
C GLU A 187 -37.60 12.68 25.92
N ILE A 188 -36.97 12.08 24.90
CA ILE A 188 -36.38 10.73 24.97
C ILE A 188 -35.20 10.67 25.97
N PHE A 189 -34.48 11.80 26.13
CA PHE A 189 -33.24 11.86 26.91
C PHE A 189 -33.45 12.38 28.34
N GLY A 190 -34.65 12.85 28.66
CA GLY A 190 -34.98 13.38 29.99
C GLY A 190 -34.33 14.74 30.29
N PHE A 191 -33.96 15.50 29.26
CA PHE A 191 -33.50 16.89 29.38
C PHE A 191 -33.86 17.66 28.12
N THR A 192 -34.06 18.97 28.21
CA THR A 192 -34.40 19.90 27.13
C THR A 192 -33.18 20.39 26.36
N SER A 193 -33.39 20.97 25.17
CA SER A 193 -32.32 21.59 24.40
C SER A 193 -31.62 22.73 25.17
N ASP A 194 -32.36 23.48 26.00
CA ASP A 194 -31.82 24.60 26.77
C ASP A 194 -30.94 24.09 27.92
N GLU A 195 -31.36 23.02 28.61
CA GLU A 195 -30.55 22.36 29.63
C GLU A 195 -29.24 21.82 29.04
N LEU A 196 -29.26 21.24 27.83
CA LEU A 196 -28.04 20.82 27.14
C LEU A 196 -27.11 21.99 26.82
N ARG A 197 -27.66 23.10 26.32
CA ARG A 197 -26.86 24.30 26.02
C ARG A 197 -26.20 24.83 27.29
N ILE A 198 -26.99 25.03 28.35
CA ILE A 198 -26.49 25.51 29.65
C ILE A 198 -25.42 24.56 30.20
N HIS A 199 -25.65 23.25 30.14
CA HIS A 199 -24.69 22.24 30.60
C HIS A 199 -23.36 22.28 29.83
N LEU A 200 -23.41 22.40 28.50
CA LEU A 200 -22.19 22.48 27.68
C LEU A 200 -21.46 23.81 27.87
N GLU A 201 -22.20 24.93 27.92
CA GLU A 201 -21.65 26.27 28.06
C GLU A 201 -20.92 26.46 29.39
N LYS A 202 -21.44 25.87 30.48
CA LYS A 202 -20.77 25.82 31.79
C LYS A 202 -19.40 25.12 31.77
N GLN A 203 -19.14 24.28 30.76
CA GLN A 203 -17.90 23.51 30.62
C GLN A 203 -16.99 24.06 29.50
N PHE A 204 -17.31 25.22 28.91
CA PHE A 204 -16.50 25.79 27.84
C PHE A 204 -15.07 26.08 28.32
N LEU A 205 -14.10 25.60 27.55
CA LEU A 205 -12.70 25.92 27.72
C LEU A 205 -12.41 27.31 27.12
N PRO A 206 -11.31 27.97 27.53
CA PRO A 206 -10.92 29.26 26.97
C PRO A 206 -10.96 29.28 25.44
N GLY A 207 -11.68 30.26 24.89
CA GLY A 207 -11.86 30.44 23.44
C GLY A 207 -13.00 29.64 22.81
N MET A 208 -13.72 28.79 23.54
CA MET A 208 -14.93 28.15 23.04
C MET A 208 -16.12 29.12 23.08
N SER A 209 -16.94 29.10 22.02
CA SER A 209 -18.21 29.80 21.98
C SER A 209 -19.20 29.06 21.08
N TRP A 210 -20.47 29.41 21.17
CA TRP A 210 -21.47 28.89 20.23
C TRP A 210 -21.20 29.30 18.78
N GLU A 211 -20.58 30.47 18.56
CA GLU A 211 -20.25 31.01 17.23
C GLU A 211 -19.19 30.16 16.51
N ASN A 212 -18.30 29.52 17.27
CA ASN A 212 -17.25 28.66 16.72
C ASN A 212 -17.57 27.16 16.85
N PHE A 213 -18.85 26.82 17.06
CA PHE A 213 -19.33 25.45 17.07
C PHE A 213 -18.93 24.71 15.78
N GLY A 214 -18.29 23.55 15.94
CA GLY A 214 -17.64 22.81 14.85
C GLY A 214 -16.10 22.89 14.89
N LYS A 215 -15.51 23.91 15.52
CA LYS A 215 -14.09 23.87 15.95
C LYS A 215 -13.92 23.02 17.21
N TRP A 216 -14.96 22.98 18.05
CA TRP A 216 -15.12 22.02 19.14
C TRP A 216 -16.31 21.09 18.87
N HIS A 217 -16.29 19.92 19.49
CA HIS A 217 -17.28 18.86 19.36
C HIS A 217 -17.92 18.56 20.72
N ILE A 218 -19.09 17.92 20.69
CA ILE A 218 -19.67 17.29 21.88
C ILE A 218 -19.00 15.92 22.04
N ASP A 219 -18.16 15.80 23.05
CA ASP A 219 -17.46 14.56 23.42
C ASP A 219 -18.29 13.77 24.43
N HIS A 220 -18.12 12.45 24.37
CA HIS A 220 -18.65 11.55 25.39
C HIS A 220 -17.52 11.24 26.38
N VAL A 221 -17.70 11.60 27.65
CA VAL A 221 -16.74 11.35 28.73
C VAL A 221 -16.39 9.86 28.78
N GLN A 222 -17.42 9.03 28.84
CA GLN A 222 -17.39 7.60 28.56
C GLN A 222 -17.79 7.35 27.09
N PRO A 223 -16.92 6.75 26.27
CA PRO A 223 -17.21 6.52 24.85
C PRO A 223 -18.47 5.68 24.62
N ILE A 224 -19.24 6.03 23.58
CA ILE A 224 -20.45 5.27 23.17
C ILE A 224 -20.14 3.78 22.95
N SER A 225 -18.96 3.45 22.43
CA SER A 225 -18.53 2.07 22.19
C SER A 225 -18.40 1.22 23.44
N SER A 226 -18.38 1.82 24.64
CA SER A 226 -18.35 1.09 25.91
C SER A 226 -19.74 0.74 26.46
N PHE A 227 -20.82 1.25 25.84
CA PHE A 227 -22.18 0.94 26.23
C PHE A 227 -22.73 -0.22 25.39
N CYS A 228 -23.37 -1.19 26.04
CA CYS A 228 -24.17 -2.20 25.37
C CYS A 228 -25.57 -1.63 25.15
N ILE A 229 -25.89 -1.21 23.92
CA ILE A 229 -27.18 -0.62 23.57
C ILE A 229 -27.86 -1.53 22.56
N SER A 230 -28.95 -2.15 22.98
CA SER A 230 -29.68 -3.17 22.22
C SER A 230 -30.83 -2.60 21.37
N GLY A 231 -31.35 -1.43 21.71
CA GLY A 231 -32.49 -0.82 21.03
C GLY A 231 -32.81 0.60 21.52
N PRO A 232 -33.82 1.27 20.92
CA PRO A 232 -34.17 2.67 21.21
C PRO A 232 -34.70 2.92 22.63
N ASP A 233 -35.19 1.89 23.32
CA ASP A 233 -35.72 1.96 24.69
C ASP A 233 -34.70 1.51 25.75
N ASP A 234 -33.46 1.20 25.34
CA ASP A 234 -32.40 0.72 26.22
C ASP A 234 -31.96 1.83 27.20
N PRO A 235 -31.94 1.58 28.53
CA PRO A 235 -31.45 2.54 29.53
C PRO A 235 -30.02 3.04 29.27
N GLY A 236 -29.21 2.24 28.58
CA GLY A 236 -27.87 2.60 28.12
C GLY A 236 -27.86 3.84 27.22
N ILE A 237 -28.95 4.15 26.50
CA ILE A 237 -29.08 5.36 25.69
C ILE A 237 -29.06 6.61 26.57
N ARG A 238 -29.82 6.61 27.67
CA ARG A 238 -29.86 7.75 28.62
C ARG A 238 -28.53 7.92 29.33
N SER A 239 -27.82 6.83 29.59
CA SER A 239 -26.47 6.87 30.18
C SER A 239 -25.44 7.41 29.18
N ALA A 240 -25.51 6.98 27.92
CA ALA A 240 -24.58 7.40 26.87
C ALA A 240 -24.80 8.85 26.46
N TRP A 241 -26.05 9.29 26.31
CA TRP A 241 -26.41 10.61 25.78
C TRP A 241 -26.94 11.59 26.83
N GLY A 242 -26.94 11.20 28.11
CA GLY A 242 -27.32 12.06 29.22
C GLY A 242 -26.30 13.16 29.46
N LEU A 243 -26.76 14.30 29.99
CA LEU A 243 -25.92 15.46 30.30
C LEU A 243 -24.61 15.09 31.01
N PRO A 244 -24.58 14.25 32.07
CA PRO A 244 -23.34 13.94 32.78
C PRO A 244 -22.25 13.28 31.91
N ASN A 245 -22.63 12.63 30.81
CA ASN A 245 -21.69 12.00 29.89
C ASN A 245 -21.30 12.91 28.70
N LEU A 246 -21.96 14.05 28.51
CA LEU A 246 -21.69 14.98 27.42
C LEU A 246 -20.90 16.20 27.90
N ARG A 247 -19.85 16.54 27.15
CA ARG A 247 -19.04 17.75 27.41
C ARG A 247 -18.54 18.39 26.11
N PRO A 248 -18.22 19.70 26.12
CA PRO A 248 -17.49 20.30 25.02
C PRO A 248 -16.02 19.84 25.05
N LEU A 249 -15.44 19.59 23.88
CA LEU A 249 -14.01 19.33 23.74
C LEU A 249 -13.54 19.83 22.37
N TRP A 250 -12.35 20.43 22.29
CA TRP A 250 -11.79 20.85 21.01
C TRP A 250 -11.72 19.65 20.05
N ALA A 251 -12.05 19.87 18.78
CA ALA A 251 -12.15 18.78 17.81
C ALA A 251 -10.84 17.98 17.71
N ALA A 252 -9.70 18.67 17.75
CA ALA A 252 -8.38 18.05 17.74
C ALA A 252 -8.15 17.13 18.94
N ASP A 253 -8.53 17.56 20.14
CA ASP A 253 -8.37 16.79 21.38
C ASP A 253 -9.33 15.60 21.43
N ASN A 254 -10.57 15.78 20.98
CA ASN A 254 -11.54 14.69 20.86
C ASN A 254 -11.04 13.61 19.89
N LEU A 255 -10.53 14.00 18.72
CA LEU A 255 -9.94 13.06 17.76
C LEU A 255 -8.71 12.33 18.32
N LYS A 256 -7.90 13.02 19.15
CA LYS A 256 -6.74 12.43 19.82
C LYS A 256 -7.15 11.46 20.94
N LYS A 257 -8.23 11.76 21.67
CA LYS A 257 -8.79 10.93 22.76
C LYS A 257 -9.28 9.56 22.25
N ARG A 258 -9.89 9.51 21.07
CA ARG A 258 -10.51 8.28 20.52
C ARG A 258 -11.57 7.71 21.48
N ASP A 259 -11.51 6.41 21.76
CA ASP A 259 -12.36 5.64 22.65
C ASP A 259 -11.78 5.50 24.06
N LYS A 260 -10.84 6.38 24.46
CA LYS A 260 -10.33 6.39 25.83
C LYS A 260 -11.32 7.08 26.74
N ARG A 261 -11.60 6.47 27.90
CA ARG A 261 -12.27 7.16 29.01
C ARG A 261 -11.28 8.15 29.60
N THR A 262 -11.70 9.39 29.73
CA THR A 262 -10.96 10.43 30.44
C THR A 262 -11.84 10.91 31.57
N HIS A 263 -11.30 11.05 32.77
CA HIS A 263 -12.04 11.67 33.86
C HIS A 263 -12.32 13.15 33.50
N LEU A 264 -13.43 13.68 34.02
CA LEU A 264 -13.71 15.11 33.95
C LEU A 264 -12.58 15.85 34.66
N LEU A 265 -12.13 16.97 34.08
CA LEU A 265 -11.29 17.94 34.77
C LEU A 265 -12.14 18.67 35.81
#